data_AF-A0A4Y2C095-F1
#
_entry.id   AF-A0A4Y2C095-F1
#
_cell.length_a   1.000
_cell.length_b   1.000
_cell.length_c   1.000
_cell.angle_alpha   90.00
_cell.angle_beta   90.00
_cell.angle_gamma   90.00
#
_symmetry.space_group_name_H-M   'P 1'
#
loop_
_entity.id
_entity.type
_entity.pdbx_description
1 polymer ?
#
loop_
_entity_poly.entity_id
_entity_poly.type
_entity_poly.pdbx_seq_one_letter_code
_entity_poly.pdbx_strand_id
1 'polypeptide(L)'
;MFTQDIEVEKNRLKVLRRRAQRAPQDTRNARFQYHKEAKKYMRKVKTAKNSGWKSFCTNASNPYGTHYKVAFRKAIKPAELIILNNHDPSGNHLKIAQDILKKIFLHPANNNSSTYIPDDCPFTKGEVATAIHHLSKGKA
;
A
#
# COMPACT_ATOMS: atom_id res chain seq x y z
N MET A 1 14.04 -6.25 8.57
CA MET A 1 15.39 -6.39 9.14
C MET A 1 16.25 -7.13 8.12
N PHE A 2 17.22 -6.46 7.50
CA PHE A 2 18.18 -7.08 6.58
C PHE A 2 19.12 -7.95 7.43
N THR A 3 19.04 -9.28 7.29
CA THR A 3 19.68 -10.21 8.22
C THR A 3 21.14 -10.45 7.85
N GLN A 4 22.00 -10.56 8.87
CA GLN A 4 23.43 -10.90 8.75
C GLN A 4 23.66 -12.15 7.87
N ASP A 5 22.70 -13.09 7.87
CA ASP A 5 22.66 -14.27 7.00
C ASP A 5 22.78 -13.93 5.50
N ILE A 6 22.03 -12.91 5.02
CA ILE A 6 22.06 -12.52 3.60
C ILE A 6 23.44 -11.97 3.21
N GLU A 7 24.11 -11.24 4.09
CA GLU A 7 25.45 -10.70 3.82
C GLU A 7 26.51 -11.82 3.81
N VAL A 8 26.39 -12.80 4.72
CA VAL A 8 27.25 -13.99 4.72
C VAL A 8 27.07 -14.78 3.42
N GLU A 9 25.84 -15.03 2.99
CA GLU A 9 25.54 -15.73 1.73
C GLU A 9 26.03 -14.97 0.51
N LYS A 10 25.88 -13.64 0.48
CA LYS A 10 26.42 -12.78 -0.57
C LYS A 10 27.93 -12.93 -0.69
N ASN A 11 28.65 -12.99 0.44
CA ASN A 11 30.09 -13.20 0.44
C ASN A 11 30.47 -14.61 -0.04
N ARG A 12 29.74 -15.65 0.38
CA ARG A 12 29.89 -17.02 -0.17
C ARG A 12 29.68 -17.04 -1.68
N LEU A 13 28.67 -16.33 -2.18
CA LEU A 13 28.37 -16.22 -3.60
C LEU A 13 29.49 -15.50 -4.38
N LYS A 14 30.11 -14.46 -3.81
CA LYS A 14 31.30 -13.81 -4.41
C LYS A 14 32.45 -14.80 -4.58
N VAL A 15 32.69 -15.66 -3.59
CA VAL A 15 33.73 -16.71 -3.67
C VAL A 15 33.38 -17.73 -4.77
N LEU A 16 32.14 -18.21 -4.83
CA LEU A 16 31.70 -19.13 -5.88
C LEU A 16 31.80 -18.52 -7.29
N ARG A 17 31.44 -17.24 -7.44
CA ARG A 17 31.60 -16.51 -8.71
C ARG A 17 33.05 -16.50 -9.16
N ARG A 18 33.97 -16.15 -8.24
CA ARG A 18 35.41 -16.14 -8.49
C ARG A 18 35.95 -17.50 -8.92
N ARG A 19 35.45 -18.59 -8.33
CA ARG A 19 35.80 -19.97 -8.71
C ARG A 19 35.26 -20.33 -10.09
N ALA A 20 33.98 -20.05 -10.35
CA ALA A 20 33.34 -20.32 -11.64
C ALA A 20 34.00 -19.59 -12.81
N GLN A 21 34.52 -18.38 -12.58
CA GLN A 21 35.22 -17.58 -13.58
C GLN A 21 36.64 -18.09 -13.89
N ARG A 22 37.34 -18.66 -12.91
CA ARG A 22 38.70 -19.21 -13.07
C ARG A 22 38.70 -20.66 -13.57
N ALA A 23 37.56 -21.32 -13.56
CA ALA A 23 37.41 -22.69 -13.99
C ALA A 23 37.60 -22.81 -15.52
N PRO A 24 38.40 -23.77 -16.02
CA PRO A 24 38.49 -24.11 -17.45
C PRO A 24 37.10 -24.30 -18.07
N GLN A 25 36.94 -24.03 -19.38
CA GLN A 25 35.64 -24.11 -20.06
C GLN A 25 34.93 -25.46 -19.86
N ASP A 26 35.69 -26.54 -19.83
CA ASP A 26 35.16 -27.91 -19.71
C ASP A 26 34.72 -28.28 -18.28
N THR A 27 35.11 -27.48 -17.27
CA THR A 27 34.66 -27.66 -15.88
C THR A 27 33.28 -27.05 -15.63
N ARG A 28 32.26 -27.69 -16.24
CA ARG A 28 30.84 -27.34 -16.11
C ARG A 28 30.35 -27.26 -14.66
N ASN A 29 30.92 -28.06 -13.76
CA ASN A 29 30.48 -28.18 -12.37
C ASN A 29 30.60 -26.85 -11.60
N ALA A 30 31.74 -26.14 -11.69
CA ALA A 30 31.95 -24.90 -10.93
C ALA A 30 30.94 -23.79 -11.31
N ARG A 31 30.65 -23.67 -12.61
CA ARG A 31 29.66 -22.72 -13.13
C ARG A 31 28.24 -23.12 -12.73
N PHE A 32 27.91 -24.40 -12.82
CA PHE A 32 26.62 -24.92 -12.39
C PHE A 32 26.35 -24.64 -10.91
N GLN A 33 27.33 -24.90 -10.03
CA GLN A 33 27.19 -24.60 -8.59
C GLN A 33 26.97 -23.11 -8.33
N TYR A 34 27.74 -22.22 -9.00
CA TYR A 34 27.53 -20.79 -8.89
C TYR A 34 26.11 -20.38 -9.28
N HIS A 35 25.61 -20.82 -10.44
CA HIS A 35 24.25 -20.46 -10.88
C HIS A 35 23.15 -21.02 -9.97
N LYS A 36 23.33 -22.24 -9.46
CA LYS A 36 22.40 -22.86 -8.50
C LYS A 36 22.30 -22.03 -7.22
N GLU A 37 23.43 -21.68 -6.62
CA GLU A 37 23.46 -20.89 -5.38
C GLU A 37 23.06 -19.43 -5.61
N ALA A 38 23.40 -18.84 -6.77
CA ALA A 38 22.94 -17.50 -7.16
C ALA A 38 21.40 -17.44 -7.22
N LYS A 39 20.75 -18.44 -7.82
CA LYS A 39 19.27 -18.51 -7.88
C LYS A 39 18.65 -18.61 -6.48
N LYS A 40 19.23 -19.42 -5.58
CA LYS A 40 18.76 -19.52 -4.19
C LYS A 40 18.92 -18.20 -3.44
N TYR A 41 20.08 -17.57 -3.53
CA TYR A 41 20.36 -16.27 -2.92
C TYR A 41 19.39 -15.20 -3.42
N MET A 42 19.13 -15.13 -4.74
CA MET A 42 18.15 -14.19 -5.31
C MET A 42 16.73 -14.41 -4.78
N ARG A 43 16.29 -15.67 -4.62
CA ARG A 43 15.00 -15.98 -3.99
C ARG A 43 14.95 -15.48 -2.55
N LYS A 44 15.99 -15.74 -1.75
CA LYS A 44 16.08 -15.27 -0.37
C LYS A 44 16.05 -13.75 -0.27
N VAL A 45 16.82 -13.05 -1.10
CA VAL A 45 16.81 -11.58 -1.16
C VAL A 45 15.43 -11.06 -1.52
N LYS A 46 14.74 -11.67 -2.51
CA LYS A 46 13.38 -11.27 -2.89
C LYS A 46 12.40 -11.46 -1.73
N THR A 47 12.44 -12.61 -1.07
CA THR A 47 11.59 -12.89 0.11
C THR A 47 11.86 -11.90 1.24
N ALA A 48 13.13 -11.64 1.56
CA ALA A 48 13.51 -10.71 2.62
C ALA A 48 13.13 -9.25 2.30
N LYS A 49 13.26 -8.83 1.05
CA LYS A 49 12.78 -7.52 0.60
C LYS A 49 11.26 -7.43 0.73
N ASN A 50 10.53 -8.45 0.26
CA ASN A 50 9.07 -8.48 0.33
C ASN A 50 8.57 -8.47 1.77
N SER A 51 9.17 -9.26 2.66
CA SER A 51 8.80 -9.25 4.09
C SER A 51 9.17 -7.94 4.76
N GLY A 52 10.32 -7.36 4.42
CA GLY A 52 10.73 -6.04 4.87
C GLY A 52 9.75 -4.95 4.47
N TRP A 53 9.37 -4.89 3.20
CA TRP A 53 8.36 -3.97 2.69
C TRP A 53 6.99 -4.20 3.32
N LYS A 54 6.57 -5.46 3.47
CA LYS A 54 5.30 -5.81 4.12
C LYS A 54 5.27 -5.27 5.55
N SER A 55 6.27 -5.58 6.37
CA SER A 55 6.35 -5.08 7.75
C SER A 55 6.42 -3.55 7.82
N PHE A 56 7.19 -2.93 6.93
CA PHE A 56 7.31 -1.47 6.85
C PHE A 56 5.98 -0.79 6.54
N CYS A 57 5.17 -1.35 5.64
CA CYS A 57 3.85 -0.82 5.31
C CYS A 57 2.79 -1.18 6.36
N THR A 58 2.80 -2.40 6.90
CA THR A 58 1.80 -2.85 7.90
C THR A 58 1.89 -2.06 9.21
N ASN A 59 3.10 -1.68 9.64
CA ASN A 59 3.27 -0.93 10.89
C ASN A 59 3.03 0.57 10.75
N ALA A 60 2.64 1.05 9.56
CA ALA A 60 2.57 2.47 9.31
C ALA A 60 1.18 3.03 9.61
N SER A 61 1.14 4.10 10.42
CA SER A 61 -0.13 4.73 10.83
C SER A 61 -0.81 5.52 9.72
N ASN A 62 -0.04 6.14 8.81
CA ASN A 62 -0.57 6.91 7.68
C ASN A 62 -0.21 6.23 6.36
N PRO A 63 -1.16 5.62 5.62
CA PRO A 63 -0.90 4.86 4.38
C PRO A 63 -0.31 5.69 3.22
N TYR A 64 -0.35 7.02 3.30
CA TYR A 64 0.24 7.94 2.32
C TYR A 64 1.47 8.70 2.86
N GLY A 65 2.01 8.23 3.98
CA GLY A 65 3.15 8.81 4.67
C GLY A 65 4.50 8.45 4.02
N THR A 66 5.50 8.18 4.86
CA THR A 66 6.89 7.95 4.43
C THR A 66 7.01 6.78 3.45
N HIS A 67 6.36 5.65 3.72
CA HIS A 67 6.47 4.46 2.87
C HIS A 67 5.93 4.69 1.46
N TYR A 68 4.81 5.40 1.35
CA TYR A 68 4.24 5.82 0.07
C TYR A 68 5.19 6.75 -0.69
N LYS A 69 5.72 7.79 -0.02
CA LYS A 69 6.68 8.72 -0.64
C LYS A 69 7.95 8.01 -1.12
N VAL A 70 8.45 7.01 -0.38
CA VAL A 70 9.65 6.25 -0.77
C VAL A 70 9.37 5.33 -1.95
N ALA A 71 8.22 4.64 -1.97
CA ALA A 71 7.85 3.73 -3.05
C ALA A 71 7.61 4.46 -4.37
N PHE A 72 6.90 5.59 -4.34
CA PHE A 72 6.45 6.29 -5.54
C PHE A 72 7.26 7.54 -5.89
N ARG A 73 8.13 8.02 -5.00
CA ARG A 73 8.98 9.22 -5.21
C ARG A 73 8.23 10.44 -5.76
N LYS A 74 6.94 10.60 -5.38
CA LYS A 74 6.00 11.61 -5.89
C LYS A 74 5.60 11.48 -7.38
N ALA A 75 6.04 10.43 -8.06
CA ALA A 75 5.75 10.21 -9.48
C ALA A 75 4.29 9.77 -9.73
N ILE A 76 3.68 9.11 -8.75
CA ILE A 76 2.28 8.65 -8.80
C ILE A 76 1.55 9.37 -7.67
N LYS A 77 0.36 9.92 -7.93
CA LYS A 77 -0.50 10.52 -6.89
C LYS A 77 -1.37 9.45 -6.20
N PRO A 78 -1.83 9.67 -4.95
CA PRO A 78 -2.65 8.67 -4.26
C PRO A 78 -3.90 8.27 -5.05
N ALA A 79 -4.53 9.25 -5.71
CA ALA A 79 -5.70 9.05 -6.56
C ALA A 79 -5.43 8.14 -7.78
N GLU A 80 -4.19 8.13 -8.28
CA GLU A 80 -3.79 7.31 -9.44
C GLU A 80 -3.50 5.85 -9.05
N LEU A 81 -3.21 5.56 -7.77
CA LEU A 81 -3.02 4.17 -7.31
C LEU A 81 -4.27 3.32 -7.50
N ILE A 82 -5.43 3.96 -7.41
CA ILE A 82 -6.73 3.32 -7.54
C ILE A 82 -6.93 2.81 -8.98
N ILE A 83 -6.41 3.56 -9.96
CA ILE A 83 -6.41 3.19 -11.37
C ILE A 83 -5.51 1.97 -11.60
N LEU A 84 -4.36 1.89 -10.91
CA LEU A 84 -3.46 0.73 -10.99
C LEU A 84 -4.05 -0.56 -10.37
N ASN A 85 -4.84 -0.44 -9.31
CA ASN A 85 -5.36 -1.60 -8.57
C ASN A 85 -6.55 -2.28 -9.28
N ASN A 86 -7.34 -1.51 -10.02
CA ASN A 86 -8.35 -2.07 -10.91
C ASN A 86 -7.64 -2.37 -12.23
N HIS A 87 -7.41 -3.64 -12.54
CA HIS A 87 -6.59 -4.18 -13.64
C HIS A 87 -6.93 -3.72 -15.08
N ASP A 88 -7.70 -2.64 -15.26
CA ASP A 88 -8.10 -2.02 -16.50
C ASP A 88 -7.52 -0.59 -16.61
N PRO A 89 -6.31 -0.42 -17.19
CA PRO A 89 -5.72 0.90 -17.41
C PRO A 89 -6.50 1.75 -18.43
N SER A 90 -7.50 1.17 -19.11
CA SER A 90 -8.45 1.83 -20.02
C SER A 90 -9.78 2.21 -19.34
N GLY A 91 -9.95 1.86 -18.07
CA GLY A 91 -11.20 2.08 -17.33
C GLY A 91 -11.47 3.56 -17.09
N ASN A 92 -12.56 4.07 -17.68
CA ASN A 92 -13.09 5.42 -17.41
C ASN A 92 -13.06 5.72 -15.90
N HIS A 93 -12.43 6.83 -15.49
CA HIS A 93 -12.33 7.28 -14.10
C HIS A 93 -13.67 7.23 -13.35
N LEU A 94 -14.78 7.46 -14.04
CA LEU A 94 -16.13 7.35 -13.50
C LEU A 94 -16.44 5.93 -13.00
N LYS A 95 -16.09 4.91 -13.78
CA LYS A 95 -16.33 3.50 -13.43
C LYS A 95 -15.48 3.08 -12.24
N ILE A 96 -14.24 3.55 -12.19
CA ILE A 96 -13.34 3.34 -11.05
C ILE A 96 -13.91 4.00 -9.79
N ALA A 97 -14.38 5.25 -9.89
CA ALA A 97 -15.02 5.95 -8.78
C ALA A 97 -16.28 5.22 -8.28
N GLN A 98 -17.12 4.73 -9.19
CA GLN A 98 -18.32 3.94 -8.86
C GLN A 98 -17.97 2.64 -8.14
N ASP A 99 -16.96 1.90 -8.60
CA ASP A 99 -16.51 0.66 -7.96
C ASP A 99 -15.95 0.88 -6.55
N ILE A 100 -15.24 2.00 -6.34
CA ILE A 100 -14.78 2.41 -5.00
C ILE A 100 -15.98 2.73 -4.11
N LEU A 101 -16.90 3.57 -4.59
CA LEU A 101 -18.07 3.97 -3.82
C LEU A 101 -18.86 2.72 -3.39
N LYS A 102 -19.02 1.74 -4.28
CA LYS A 102 -19.67 0.46 -3.99
C LYS A 102 -18.91 -0.40 -2.96
N LYS A 103 -17.58 -0.33 -2.92
CA LYS A 103 -16.75 -1.07 -1.94
C LYS A 103 -16.69 -0.41 -0.57
N ILE A 104 -16.61 0.92 -0.53
CA ILE A 104 -16.54 1.70 0.72
C ILE A 104 -17.91 1.80 1.36
N PHE A 105 -18.92 2.14 0.56
CA PHE A 105 -20.31 2.09 0.98
C PHE A 105 -20.84 0.72 0.59
N LEU A 106 -20.67 -0.24 1.50
CA LEU A 106 -21.47 -1.46 1.47
C LEU A 106 -22.92 -0.99 1.40
N HIS A 107 -23.56 -1.21 0.25
CA HIS A 107 -24.99 -0.99 0.14
C HIS A 107 -25.60 -1.78 1.30
N PRO A 108 -26.42 -1.17 2.18
CA PRO A 108 -27.15 -1.97 3.15
C PRO A 108 -27.82 -3.07 2.32
N ALA A 109 -27.52 -4.33 2.66
CA ALA A 109 -28.17 -5.48 2.06
C ALA A 109 -29.65 -5.13 2.00
N ASN A 110 -30.22 -5.22 0.79
CA ASN A 110 -31.63 -5.13 0.41
C ASN A 110 -32.64 -5.46 1.52
N ASN A 111 -32.67 -4.66 2.57
CA ASN A 111 -33.71 -4.66 3.54
C ASN A 111 -34.65 -3.61 2.99
N ASN A 112 -35.82 -4.07 2.57
CA ASN A 112 -36.98 -3.23 2.28
C ASN A 112 -37.42 -2.38 3.50
N SER A 113 -36.58 -2.18 4.51
CA SER A 113 -36.72 -1.14 5.51
C SER A 113 -36.18 0.15 4.93
N SER A 114 -37.04 0.90 4.25
CA SER A 114 -36.96 2.36 4.29
C SER A 114 -36.87 2.75 5.77
N THR A 115 -35.65 2.97 6.28
CA THR A 115 -35.50 3.68 7.53
C THR A 115 -35.87 5.12 7.17
N TYR A 116 -37.15 5.42 7.31
CA TYR A 116 -37.66 6.78 7.39
C TYR A 116 -36.82 7.44 8.47
N ILE A 117 -35.76 8.15 8.08
CA ILE A 117 -35.11 9.10 8.95
C ILE A 117 -36.17 10.19 9.08
N PRO A 118 -36.83 10.34 10.25
CA PRO A 118 -37.78 11.41 10.41
C PRO A 118 -36.99 12.70 10.21
N ASP A 119 -37.54 13.63 9.41
CA ASP A 119 -37.00 14.98 9.34
C ASP A 119 -36.77 15.48 10.77
N ASP A 120 -35.61 16.08 11.01
CA ASP A 120 -35.29 16.66 12.31
C ASP A 120 -36.42 17.60 12.72
N CYS A 121 -36.88 17.48 13.97
CA CYS A 121 -37.92 18.35 14.50
C CYS A 121 -37.51 19.82 14.31
N PRO A 122 -38.40 20.69 13.81
CA PRO A 122 -38.08 22.10 13.65
C PRO A 122 -37.75 22.71 15.02
N PHE A 123 -36.78 23.62 15.05
CA PHE A 123 -36.42 24.35 16.26
C PHE A 123 -37.63 25.01 16.90
N THR A 124 -37.77 24.86 18.21
CA THR A 124 -38.80 25.57 18.97
C THR A 124 -38.43 27.04 19.11
N LYS A 125 -39.45 27.91 19.24
CA LYS A 125 -39.24 29.35 19.45
C LYS A 125 -38.33 29.66 20.65
N GLY A 126 -38.38 28.83 21.70
CA GLY A 126 -37.53 28.96 22.88
C GLY A 126 -36.06 28.66 22.60
N GLU A 127 -35.77 27.62 21.82
CA GLU A 127 -34.41 27.28 21.39
C GLU A 127 -33.81 28.40 20.53
N VAL A 128 -34.59 28.93 19.58
CA VAL A 128 -34.15 30.06 18.74
C VAL A 128 -33.89 31.32 19.58
N ALA A 129 -34.79 31.65 20.53
CA ALA A 129 -34.60 32.79 21.43
C ALA A 129 -33.35 32.62 22.31
N THR A 130 -33.10 31.42 22.80
CA THR A 130 -31.93 31.09 23.62
C THR A 130 -30.66 31.22 22.79
N ALA A 131 -30.62 30.72 21.56
CA ALA A 131 -29.48 30.84 20.67
C ALA A 131 -29.16 32.32 20.34
N ILE A 132 -30.18 33.14 20.08
CA ILE A 132 -30.03 34.57 19.84
C ILE A 132 -29.50 35.30 21.08
N HIS A 133 -30.01 34.96 22.27
CA HIS A 133 -29.58 35.60 23.52
C HIS A 133 -28.11 35.31 23.87
N HIS A 134 -27.60 34.15 23.49
CA HIS A 134 -26.22 33.73 23.75
C HIS A 134 -25.24 34.14 22.64
N LEU A 135 -25.72 34.78 21.56
CA LEU A 135 -24.82 35.33 20.55
C LEU A 135 -24.04 36.50 21.16
N SER A 136 -22.72 36.47 21.05
CA SER A 136 -21.89 37.58 21.49
C SER A 136 -22.25 38.81 20.67
N LYS A 137 -22.53 39.92 21.36
CA LYS A 137 -22.75 41.23 20.73
C LYS A 137 -21.39 41.76 20.25
N GLY A 138 -20.86 41.17 19.19
CA GLY A 138 -19.72 41.70 18.47
C GLY A 138 -20.12 43.03 17.86
N LYS A 139 -19.44 44.11 18.27
CA LYS A 139 -19.55 45.43 17.64
C LYS A 139 -19.11 45.30 16.18
N ALA A 140 -19.99 45.71 15.26
CA ALA A 140 -19.58 46.12 13.92
C ALA A 140 -18.79 47.43 13.99
#